data_AF-A0A1F3JS40-F1
#
_entry.id   AF-A0A1F3JS40-F1
#
_cell.length_a   1.000
_cell.length_b   1.000
_cell.length_c   1.000
_cell.angle_alpha   90.00
_cell.angle_beta   90.00
_cell.angle_gamma   90.00
#
_symmetry.space_group_name_H-M   'P 1'
#
loop_
_entity.id
_entity.type
_entity.pdbx_description
1 polymer ?
#
loop_
_entity_poly.entity_id
_entity_poly.type
_entity_poly.pdbx_seq_one_letter_code
_entity_poly.pdbx_strand_id
1 'polypeptide(L)'
;MGYPYNFMVWENNPLIQYDINKYPGFSLYLYNSNLLRVLMKSYFSNKLGKIDDLRESVGYNTKDWRSKTALNYLKNIEKTALISKAYNAQFIAFFQPMVYYKSTLKGKEINFVSKFESKHAIEMRKMILANIDTNKYNFKDFSNVFDKYNEELFIDLVHTNQRGIDIIGNEIYESIIKKFKIE
;
A
#
# COMPACT_ATOMS: atom_id res chain seq x y z
N MET A 1 3.50 -13.95 -0.83
CA MET A 1 2.27 -13.15 -0.72
C MET A 1 2.69 -11.69 -0.62
N GLY A 2 2.09 -10.79 -1.40
CA GLY A 2 2.31 -9.33 -1.29
C GLY A 2 1.40 -8.68 -0.24
N TYR A 3 1.09 -9.43 0.83
CA TYR A 3 0.29 -8.90 1.93
C TYR A 3 1.11 -7.80 2.60
N PRO A 4 0.57 -6.61 2.83
CA PRO A 4 1.34 -5.57 3.46
C PRO A 4 1.61 -6.01 4.90
N TYR A 5 2.84 -6.46 5.16
CA TYR A 5 3.28 -7.02 6.44
C TYR A 5 2.98 -6.09 7.63
N ASN A 6 2.82 -4.79 7.36
CA ASN A 6 2.42 -3.78 8.34
C ASN A 6 0.97 -3.94 8.83
N PHE A 7 0.08 -4.57 8.05
CA PHE A 7 -1.29 -4.87 8.42
C PHE A 7 -1.42 -6.23 9.10
N MET A 8 -0.44 -7.13 8.98
CA MET A 8 -0.47 -8.39 9.75
C MET A 8 -0.49 -8.14 11.27
N VAL A 9 0.08 -7.06 11.81
CA VAL A 9 -0.05 -6.77 13.25
C VAL A 9 -1.49 -6.41 13.64
N TRP A 10 -2.25 -5.85 12.70
CA TRP A 10 -3.64 -5.41 12.89
C TRP A 10 -4.66 -6.49 12.52
N GLU A 11 -4.37 -7.35 11.54
CA GLU A 11 -5.26 -8.38 11.01
C GLU A 11 -4.93 -9.79 11.49
N ASN A 12 -3.66 -10.10 11.83
CA ASN A 12 -3.39 -11.18 12.76
C ASN A 12 -3.81 -10.66 14.12
N ASN A 13 -5.12 -10.66 14.37
CA ASN A 13 -5.62 -10.76 15.72
C ASN A 13 -4.84 -11.93 16.33
N PRO A 14 -3.92 -11.68 17.27
CA PRO A 14 -3.01 -12.72 17.68
C PRO A 14 -3.82 -13.86 18.36
N LEU A 15 -5.09 -13.60 18.74
CA LEU A 15 -6.07 -14.55 19.24
C LEU A 15 -6.55 -15.59 18.20
N ILE A 16 -6.32 -15.38 16.90
CA ILE A 16 -6.83 -16.25 15.82
C ILE A 16 -5.77 -17.25 15.33
N GLN A 17 -4.48 -16.95 15.48
CA GLN A 17 -3.40 -17.76 14.88
C GLN A 17 -2.57 -18.60 15.86
N TYR A 18 -2.74 -18.43 17.18
CA TYR A 18 -2.00 -19.20 18.17
C TYR A 18 -2.89 -20.19 18.92
N ASP A 19 -2.37 -21.40 19.10
CA ASP A 19 -2.80 -22.29 20.19
C ASP A 19 -2.79 -21.48 21.49
N ILE A 20 -3.94 -21.36 22.14
CA ILE A 20 -4.17 -20.53 23.35
C ILE A 20 -3.11 -20.84 24.43
N ASN A 21 -2.59 -22.07 24.45
CA ASN A 21 -1.59 -22.53 25.41
C ASN A 21 -0.16 -22.07 25.10
N LYS A 22 0.12 -21.57 23.90
CA LYS A 22 1.46 -21.10 23.46
C LYS A 22 1.59 -19.59 23.48
N TYR A 23 0.61 -18.90 24.06
CA TYR A 23 0.55 -17.46 24.04
C TYR A 23 1.48 -16.83 25.09
N PRO A 24 2.35 -15.85 24.72
CA PRO A 24 3.14 -15.14 25.70
C PRO A 24 2.26 -14.14 26.47
N GLY A 25 1.55 -14.62 27.50
CA GLY A 25 0.56 -13.84 28.27
C GLY A 25 1.13 -12.56 28.88
N PHE A 26 2.38 -12.59 29.33
CA PHE A 26 3.07 -11.39 29.81
C PHE A 26 3.28 -10.35 28.68
N SER A 27 3.67 -10.80 27.48
CA SER A 27 3.82 -9.91 26.33
C SER A 27 2.46 -9.32 25.89
N LEU A 28 1.35 -10.06 25.99
CA LEU A 28 0.00 -9.53 25.77
C LEU A 28 -0.38 -8.46 26.77
N TYR A 29 -0.12 -8.70 28.06
CA TYR A 29 -0.38 -7.74 29.12
C TYR A 29 0.37 -6.43 28.87
N LEU A 30 1.65 -6.51 28.53
CA LEU A 30 2.46 -5.34 28.15
C LEU A 30 1.97 -4.67 26.87
N TYR A 31 1.47 -5.45 25.90
CA TYR A 31 0.91 -4.92 24.65
C TYR A 31 -0.33 -4.06 24.89
N ASN A 32 -1.05 -4.22 26.00
CA ASN A 32 -2.20 -3.37 26.31
C ASN A 32 -1.78 -1.91 26.61
N SER A 33 -0.53 -1.67 27.02
CA SER A 33 0.00 -0.33 27.26
C SER A 33 0.35 0.40 25.96
N ASN A 34 -0.25 1.57 25.75
CA ASN A 34 0.03 2.40 24.57
C ASN A 34 1.48 2.88 24.53
N LEU A 35 2.03 3.25 25.69
CA LEU A 35 3.41 3.69 25.82
C LEU A 35 4.40 2.59 25.43
N LEU A 36 4.17 1.36 25.92
CA LEU A 36 5.04 0.23 25.60
C LEU A 36 4.92 -0.16 24.12
N ARG A 37 3.72 -0.11 23.53
CA ARG A 37 3.56 -0.35 22.08
C ARG A 37 4.39 0.60 21.22
N VAL A 38 4.47 1.87 21.62
CA VAL A 38 5.25 2.88 20.91
C VAL A 38 6.75 2.65 21.13
N LEU A 39 7.19 2.47 22.37
CA LEU A 39 8.62 2.33 22.70
C LEU A 39 9.21 0.98 22.26
N MET A 40 8.42 -0.10 22.32
CA MET A 40 8.87 -1.47 22.09
C MET A 40 8.21 -2.10 20.85
N LYS A 41 7.94 -1.28 19.82
CA LYS A 41 7.26 -1.71 18.59
C LYS A 41 7.90 -2.94 17.94
N SER A 42 9.24 -2.98 17.84
CA SER A 42 9.97 -4.11 17.27
C SER A 42 9.83 -5.39 18.10
N TYR A 43 9.91 -5.29 19.43
CA TYR A 43 9.71 -6.43 20.33
C TYR A 43 8.34 -7.07 20.11
N PHE A 44 7.25 -6.29 20.09
CA PHE A 44 5.91 -6.85 19.88
C PHE A 44 5.71 -7.38 18.46
N SER A 45 6.23 -6.68 17.45
CA SER A 45 6.16 -7.11 16.05
C SER A 45 6.81 -8.48 15.84
N ASN A 46 7.94 -8.73 16.49
CA ASN A 46 8.67 -10.00 16.38
C ASN A 46 8.14 -11.06 17.34
N LYS A 47 7.81 -10.70 18.58
CA LYS A 47 7.36 -11.66 19.59
C LYS A 47 5.95 -12.18 19.33
N LEU A 48 5.04 -11.31 18.87
CA LEU A 48 3.65 -11.67 18.60
C LEU A 48 3.43 -12.03 17.13
N GLY A 49 4.05 -11.29 16.21
CA GLY A 49 3.81 -11.44 14.76
C GLY A 49 4.90 -12.17 13.97
N LYS A 50 6.08 -12.43 14.56
CA LYS A 50 7.27 -12.98 13.87
C LYS A 50 7.54 -12.34 12.51
N ILE A 51 7.37 -11.02 12.43
CA ILE A 51 7.35 -10.31 11.15
C ILE A 51 8.71 -10.37 10.47
N ASP A 52 9.80 -10.31 11.22
CA ASP A 52 11.14 -10.39 10.64
C ASP A 52 11.43 -11.79 10.07
N ASP A 53 11.06 -12.87 10.77
CA ASP A 53 11.16 -14.25 10.25
C ASP A 53 10.34 -14.42 8.96
N LEU A 54 9.13 -13.85 8.93
CA LEU A 54 8.26 -13.88 7.76
C LEU A 54 8.87 -13.09 6.59
N ARG A 55 9.43 -11.91 6.86
CA ARG A 55 10.14 -11.10 5.86
C ARG A 55 11.37 -11.84 5.31
N GLU A 56 12.11 -12.53 6.15
CA GLU A 56 13.26 -13.32 5.71
C GLU A 56 12.81 -14.51 4.83
N SER A 57 11.82 -15.27 5.28
CA SER A 57 11.33 -16.47 4.58
C SER A 57 10.80 -16.20 3.15
N VAL A 58 10.28 -14.99 2.92
CA VAL A 58 9.75 -14.57 1.62
C VAL A 58 10.74 -13.76 0.79
N GLY A 59 11.96 -13.56 1.30
CA GLY A 59 12.98 -12.72 0.68
C GLY A 59 12.51 -11.28 0.52
N TYR A 60 11.94 -10.69 1.57
CA TYR A 60 11.44 -9.30 1.57
C TYR A 60 12.48 -8.34 0.98
N ASN A 61 12.02 -7.40 0.15
CA ASN A 61 12.89 -6.45 -0.58
C ASN A 61 13.96 -7.08 -1.49
N THR A 62 13.87 -8.37 -1.85
CA THR A 62 14.59 -8.92 -3.00
C THR A 62 13.92 -8.51 -4.32
N LYS A 63 14.66 -8.60 -5.43
CA LYS A 63 14.09 -8.37 -6.77
C LYS A 63 12.92 -9.33 -7.03
N ASP A 64 13.08 -10.61 -6.69
CA ASP A 64 12.06 -11.63 -6.87
C ASP A 64 10.81 -11.35 -6.05
N TRP A 65 10.98 -10.90 -4.79
CA TRP A 65 9.85 -10.47 -3.96
C TRP A 65 9.11 -9.29 -4.60
N ARG A 66 9.83 -8.26 -5.06
CA ARG A 66 9.21 -7.09 -5.74
C ARG A 66 8.47 -7.51 -7.01
N SER A 67 9.06 -8.35 -7.84
CA SER A 67 8.43 -8.85 -9.07
C SER A 67 7.19 -9.67 -8.75
N LYS A 68 7.23 -10.57 -7.75
CA LYS A 68 6.05 -11.31 -7.29
C LYS A 68 4.95 -10.39 -6.76
N THR A 69 5.31 -9.36 -6.00
CA THR A 69 4.34 -8.37 -5.49
C THR A 69 3.70 -7.57 -6.62
N ALA A 70 4.48 -7.07 -7.59
CA ALA A 70 3.96 -6.39 -8.77
C ALA A 70 3.03 -7.28 -9.59
N LEU A 71 3.41 -8.55 -9.83
CA LEU A 71 2.56 -9.51 -10.53
C LEU A 71 1.26 -9.80 -9.79
N ASN A 72 1.29 -9.91 -8.45
CA ASN A 72 0.08 -10.08 -7.65
C ASN A 72 -0.84 -8.87 -7.76
N TYR A 73 -0.28 -7.65 -7.78
CA TYR A 73 -1.04 -6.42 -7.98
C TYR A 73 -1.79 -6.46 -9.32
N LEU A 74 -1.10 -6.82 -10.41
CA LEU A 74 -1.70 -6.94 -11.75
C LEU A 74 -2.76 -8.05 -11.82
N LYS A 75 -2.49 -9.21 -11.21
CA LYS A 75 -3.47 -10.30 -11.12
C LYS A 75 -4.72 -9.92 -10.34
N ASN A 76 -4.59 -9.07 -9.32
CA ASN A 76 -5.75 -8.57 -8.57
C ASN A 76 -6.60 -7.65 -9.44
N ILE A 77 -5.99 -6.77 -10.24
CA ILE A 77 -6.71 -5.95 -11.24
C ILE A 77 -7.46 -6.86 -12.22
N GLU A 78 -6.79 -7.89 -12.75
CA GLU A 78 -7.41 -8.85 -13.67
C GLU A 78 -8.60 -9.57 -13.03
N LYS A 79 -8.43 -10.13 -11.84
CA LYS A 79 -9.50 -10.83 -11.12
C LYS A 79 -10.69 -9.92 -10.84
N THR A 80 -10.44 -8.71 -10.35
CA THR A 80 -11.52 -7.76 -10.07
C THR A 80 -12.25 -7.37 -11.35
N ALA A 81 -11.53 -7.12 -12.45
CA ALA A 81 -12.16 -6.83 -13.74
C ALA A 81 -13.05 -7.99 -14.23
N LEU A 82 -12.59 -9.25 -14.07
CA LEU A 82 -13.36 -10.44 -14.43
C LEU A 82 -14.61 -10.59 -13.55
N ILE A 83 -14.47 -10.40 -12.24
CA ILE A 83 -15.60 -10.44 -11.30
C ILE A 83 -16.61 -9.34 -11.65
N SER A 84 -16.17 -8.09 -11.80
CA SER A 84 -17.05 -6.97 -12.18
C SER A 84 -17.79 -7.26 -13.47
N LYS A 85 -17.11 -7.78 -14.50
CA LYS A 85 -17.76 -8.19 -15.76
C LYS A 85 -18.83 -9.26 -15.54
N ALA A 86 -18.57 -10.28 -14.72
CA ALA A 86 -19.52 -11.36 -14.45
C ALA A 86 -20.81 -10.85 -13.76
N TYR A 87 -20.70 -9.77 -12.96
CA TYR A 87 -21.83 -9.12 -12.28
C TYR A 87 -22.36 -7.89 -13.02
N ASN A 88 -22.01 -7.70 -14.30
CA ASN A 88 -22.41 -6.53 -15.11
C ASN A 88 -22.06 -5.17 -14.46
N ALA A 89 -20.98 -5.12 -13.69
CA ALA A 89 -20.44 -3.92 -13.08
C ALA A 89 -19.30 -3.35 -13.93
N GLN A 90 -19.25 -2.03 -14.03
CA GLN A 90 -18.12 -1.34 -14.64
C GLN A 90 -16.96 -1.26 -13.65
N PHE A 91 -15.73 -1.39 -14.16
CA PHE A 91 -14.52 -1.39 -13.34
C PHE A 91 -13.47 -0.43 -13.92
N ILE A 92 -12.87 0.36 -13.03
CA ILE A 92 -11.69 1.20 -13.28
C ILE A 92 -10.72 0.99 -12.12
N ALA A 93 -9.46 0.70 -12.43
CA ALA A 93 -8.38 0.61 -11.46
C ALA A 93 -7.60 1.93 -11.44
N PHE A 94 -7.43 2.52 -10.26
CA PHE A 94 -6.65 3.74 -10.05
C PHE A 94 -5.36 3.41 -9.29
N PHE A 95 -4.21 3.69 -9.90
CA PHE A 95 -2.92 3.54 -9.23
C PHE A 95 -2.57 4.82 -8.48
N GLN A 96 -2.73 4.77 -7.15
CA GLN A 96 -2.67 5.93 -6.27
C GLN A 96 -1.23 6.47 -6.10
N PRO A 97 -1.07 7.78 -5.84
CA PRO A 97 0.22 8.36 -5.51
C PRO A 97 0.72 7.90 -4.13
N MET A 98 2.04 7.87 -4.01
CA MET A 98 2.77 7.71 -2.75
C MET A 98 3.79 8.82 -2.66
N VAL A 99 4.25 9.16 -1.45
CA VAL A 99 5.24 10.22 -1.26
C VAL A 99 6.51 9.97 -2.09
N TYR A 100 6.87 8.69 -2.30
CA TYR A 100 8.02 8.28 -3.11
C TYR A 100 7.91 8.60 -4.61
N TYR A 101 6.72 8.87 -5.13
CA TYR A 101 6.48 9.13 -6.55
C TYR A 101 6.46 10.62 -6.89
N LYS A 102 6.22 11.47 -5.88
CA LYS A 102 6.15 12.92 -6.04
C LYS A 102 7.53 13.49 -6.35
N SER A 103 7.63 14.26 -7.44
CA SER A 103 8.89 14.83 -7.92
C SER A 103 9.54 15.82 -6.95
N THR A 104 8.72 16.61 -6.24
CA THR A 104 9.17 17.66 -5.33
C THR A 104 8.49 17.51 -3.97
N LEU A 105 9.27 17.14 -2.95
CA LEU A 105 8.79 17.05 -1.56
C LEU A 105 8.81 18.43 -0.89
N LYS A 106 7.84 18.68 -0.01
CA LYS A 106 7.70 19.93 0.75
C LYS A 106 7.53 19.68 2.23
N GLY A 107 8.07 20.61 3.02
CA GLY A 107 7.92 20.65 4.48
C GLY A 107 8.22 19.29 5.12
N LYS A 108 7.23 18.73 5.80
CA LYS A 108 7.36 17.47 6.55
C LYS A 108 7.54 16.24 5.67
N GLU A 109 7.13 16.28 4.39
CA GLU A 109 7.26 15.15 3.46
C GLU A 109 8.71 14.69 3.29
N ILE A 110 9.65 15.64 3.37
CA ILE A 110 11.08 15.39 3.26
C ILE A 110 11.55 14.40 4.34
N ASN A 111 10.90 14.41 5.52
CA ASN A 111 11.25 13.55 6.64
C ASN A 111 10.64 12.15 6.54
N PHE A 112 9.67 11.93 5.65
CA PHE A 112 9.04 10.61 5.50
C PHE A 112 9.89 9.67 4.65
N VAL A 113 10.71 10.21 3.74
CA VAL A 113 11.35 9.41 2.70
C VAL A 113 12.75 8.97 3.12
N SER A 114 12.93 7.67 3.33
CA SER A 114 14.26 7.06 3.33
C SER A 114 14.71 6.76 1.89
N LYS A 115 16.00 7.00 1.58
CA LYS A 115 16.58 6.73 0.25
C LYS A 115 16.49 5.25 -0.16
N PHE A 116 16.46 4.33 0.81
CA PHE A 116 16.40 2.90 0.56
C PHE A 116 14.98 2.45 0.16
N GLU A 117 13.96 2.88 0.92
CA GLU A 117 12.57 2.50 0.63
C GLU A 117 12.06 3.15 -0.66
N SER A 118 12.53 4.36 -0.98
CA SER A 118 12.16 5.04 -2.22
C SER A 118 12.54 4.24 -3.47
N LYS A 119 13.74 3.63 -3.48
CA LYS A 119 14.19 2.78 -4.59
C LYS A 119 13.24 1.61 -4.82
N HIS A 120 12.79 0.94 -3.74
CA HIS A 120 11.91 -0.21 -3.85
C HIS A 120 10.52 0.16 -4.36
N ALA A 121 9.93 1.24 -3.84
CA ALA A 121 8.64 1.72 -4.30
C ALA A 121 8.69 2.10 -5.80
N ILE A 122 9.74 2.83 -6.21
CA ILE A 122 9.94 3.24 -7.61
C ILE A 122 10.13 2.03 -8.52
N GLU A 123 10.91 1.03 -8.12
CA GLU A 123 11.10 -0.20 -8.91
C GLU A 123 9.78 -0.98 -9.08
N MET A 124 8.99 -1.13 -8.01
CA MET A 124 7.69 -1.80 -8.10
C MET A 124 6.73 -1.03 -9.01
N ARG A 125 6.66 0.30 -8.89
CA ARG A 125 5.89 1.14 -9.80
C ARG A 125 6.28 0.90 -11.26
N LYS A 126 7.58 0.91 -11.57
CA LYS A 126 8.09 0.63 -12.92
C LYS A 126 7.65 -0.74 -13.42
N MET A 127 7.74 -1.77 -12.57
CA MET A 127 7.30 -3.13 -12.93
C MET A 127 5.79 -3.19 -13.21
N ILE A 128 4.96 -2.55 -12.37
CA ILE A 128 3.51 -2.51 -12.55
C ILE A 128 3.15 -1.78 -13.85
N LEU A 129 3.69 -0.57 -14.06
CA LEU A 129 3.37 0.25 -15.23
C LEU A 129 3.88 -0.36 -16.54
N ALA A 130 5.00 -1.09 -16.51
CA ALA A 130 5.53 -1.77 -17.70
C ALA A 130 4.72 -3.02 -18.10
N ASN A 131 3.94 -3.61 -17.19
CA ASN A 131 3.25 -4.89 -17.42
C ASN A 131 1.72 -4.79 -17.37
N ILE A 132 1.16 -3.62 -17.05
CA ILE A 132 -0.29 -3.41 -17.12
C ILE A 132 -0.74 -3.29 -18.58
N ASP A 133 -1.68 -4.15 -18.97
CA ASP A 133 -2.34 -4.05 -20.27
C ASP A 133 -3.50 -3.04 -20.19
N THR A 134 -3.22 -1.79 -20.52
CA THR A 134 -4.21 -0.70 -20.53
C THR A 134 -5.24 -0.83 -21.67
N ASN A 135 -5.00 -1.68 -22.66
CA ASN A 135 -5.98 -1.98 -23.71
C ASN A 135 -7.02 -2.99 -23.21
N LYS A 136 -6.59 -3.93 -22.36
CA LYS A 136 -7.47 -4.94 -21.74
C LYS A 136 -8.20 -4.43 -20.50
N TYR A 137 -7.55 -3.59 -19.67
CA TYR A 137 -8.12 -3.11 -18.41
C TYR A 137 -8.21 -1.59 -18.38
N ASN A 138 -9.33 -1.07 -17.86
CA ASN A 138 -9.46 0.36 -17.59
C ASN A 138 -8.57 0.73 -16.39
N PHE A 139 -7.33 1.12 -16.67
CA PHE A 139 -6.34 1.49 -15.68
C PHE A 139 -5.98 2.98 -15.83
N LYS A 140 -5.88 3.68 -14.70
CA LYS A 140 -5.49 5.09 -14.62
C LYS A 140 -4.31 5.23 -13.66
N ASP A 141 -3.21 5.76 -14.17
CA ASP A 141 -2.02 6.05 -13.38
C ASP A 141 -2.12 7.45 -12.75
N PHE A 142 -2.35 7.51 -11.44
CA PHE A 142 -2.33 8.76 -10.66
C PHE A 142 -1.07 8.88 -9.82
N SER A 143 -0.07 8.02 -10.01
CA SER A 143 1.12 8.03 -9.17
C SER A 143 1.88 9.36 -9.18
N ASN A 144 1.78 10.11 -10.28
CA ASN A 144 2.41 11.41 -10.49
C ASN A 144 1.43 12.59 -10.41
N VAL A 145 0.19 12.38 -9.93
CA VAL A 145 -0.85 13.43 -9.92
C VAL A 145 -0.41 14.69 -9.16
N PHE A 146 0.48 14.53 -8.19
CA PHE A 146 0.99 15.61 -7.37
C PHE A 146 2.20 16.36 -7.93
N ASP A 147 2.79 15.93 -9.05
CA ASP A 147 4.01 16.54 -9.61
C ASP A 147 3.83 18.00 -10.02
N LYS A 148 2.58 18.40 -10.35
CA LYS A 148 2.23 19.77 -10.73
C LYS A 148 2.02 20.71 -9.53
N TYR A 149 2.03 20.19 -8.29
CA TYR A 149 1.73 20.97 -7.09
C TYR A 149 2.98 21.17 -6.24
N ASN A 150 3.24 22.43 -5.90
CA ASN A 150 4.39 22.84 -5.10
C ASN A 150 4.01 22.99 -3.60
N GLU A 151 3.21 22.06 -3.08
CA GLU A 151 2.58 22.11 -1.74
C GLU A 151 2.93 20.87 -0.91
N GLU A 152 2.81 20.92 0.41
CA GLU A 152 2.83 19.74 1.28
C GLU A 152 1.46 19.03 1.19
N LEU A 153 1.42 17.81 0.66
CA LEU A 153 0.19 17.06 0.34
C LEU A 153 0.12 15.71 1.06
N PHE A 154 1.25 15.12 1.47
CA PHE A 154 1.29 13.90 2.25
C PHE A 154 1.37 14.17 3.76
N ILE A 155 0.66 13.37 4.55
CA ILE A 155 0.77 13.34 6.01
C ILE A 155 1.65 12.18 6.51
N ASP A 156 1.84 11.16 5.67
CA ASP A 156 2.79 10.06 5.85
C ASP A 156 3.20 9.46 4.49
N LEU A 157 3.68 8.22 4.44
CA LEU A 157 4.15 7.58 3.21
C LEU A 157 3.08 7.35 2.13
N VAL A 158 1.81 7.21 2.52
CA VAL A 158 0.71 6.78 1.63
C VAL A 158 -0.55 7.63 1.76
N HIS A 159 -0.74 8.32 2.89
CA HIS A 159 -1.92 9.15 3.14
C HIS A 159 -1.65 10.62 2.83
N THR A 160 -2.68 11.26 2.28
CA THR A 160 -2.66 12.68 1.93
C THR A 160 -3.48 13.52 2.90
N ASN A 161 -3.21 14.82 2.95
CA ASN A 161 -4.10 15.78 3.60
C ASN A 161 -5.37 16.00 2.77
N GLN A 162 -6.31 16.81 3.30
CA GLN A 162 -7.57 17.11 2.63
C GLN A 162 -7.38 17.64 1.20
N ARG A 163 -6.40 18.54 1.00
CA ARG A 163 -6.11 19.09 -0.33
C ARG A 163 -5.70 17.99 -1.32
N GLY A 164 -4.87 17.05 -0.91
CA GLY A 164 -4.49 15.89 -1.73
C GLY A 164 -5.68 14.97 -2.03
N ILE A 165 -6.57 14.76 -1.06
CA ILE A 165 -7.83 14.01 -1.24
C ILE A 165 -8.69 14.68 -2.31
N ASP A 166 -8.87 16.00 -2.24
CA ASP A 166 -9.71 16.75 -3.19
C ASP A 166 -9.14 16.65 -4.62
N ILE A 167 -7.82 16.75 -4.77
CA ILE A 167 -7.14 16.59 -6.07
C ILE A 167 -7.36 15.19 -6.65
N ILE A 168 -7.11 14.14 -5.86
CA ILE A 168 -7.33 12.75 -6.29
C ILE A 168 -8.80 12.52 -6.62
N GLY A 169 -9.71 13.00 -5.76
CA GLY A 169 -11.15 12.86 -5.94
C GLY A 169 -11.64 13.47 -7.25
N ASN A 170 -11.16 14.66 -7.60
CA ASN A 170 -11.47 15.30 -8.87
C ASN A 170 -10.94 14.48 -10.07
N GLU A 171 -9.72 13.97 -10.01
CA GLU A 171 -9.15 13.16 -11.11
C GLU A 171 -9.88 11.82 -11.27
N ILE A 172 -10.34 11.20 -10.17
CA ILE A 172 -11.22 10.04 -10.19
C ILE A 172 -12.56 10.41 -10.85
N TYR A 173 -13.19 11.49 -10.42
CA TYR A 173 -14.47 11.96 -10.94
C TYR A 173 -14.41 12.19 -12.45
N GLU A 174 -13.43 12.96 -12.93
CA GLU A 174 -13.21 13.21 -14.35
C GLU A 174 -13.00 11.91 -15.15
N SER A 175 -12.27 10.95 -14.56
CA SER A 175 -12.04 9.64 -15.19
C SER A 175 -13.32 8.82 -15.32
N ILE A 176 -14.22 8.90 -14.34
CA ILE A 176 -15.53 8.22 -14.34
C ILE A 176 -16.45 8.88 -15.36
N ILE A 177 -16.63 10.19 -15.29
CA ILE A 177 -17.51 10.96 -16.18
C ILE A 177 -17.10 10.76 -17.64
N LYS A 178 -15.80 10.94 -17.96
CA LYS A 178 -15.27 10.75 -19.31
C LYS A 178 -15.47 9.33 -19.84
N LYS A 179 -15.40 8.31 -18.96
CA LYS A 179 -15.53 6.92 -19.36
C LYS A 179 -16.99 6.52 -19.60
N PHE A 180 -17.88 6.97 -18.72
CA PHE A 180 -19.29 6.53 -18.73
C PHE A 180 -20.23 7.51 -19.42
N LYS A 181 -19.72 8.67 -19.90
CA LYS A 181 -20.51 9.72 -20.54
C LYS A 181 -21.71 10.11 -19.69
N ILE A 182 -21.49 10.21 -18.38
CA ILE A 182 -22.50 10.67 -17.44
C ILE A 182 -22.46 12.20 -17.56
N GLU A 183 -23.50 12.78 -18.16
CA GLU A 183 -23.68 14.24 -18.21
C GLU A 183 -24.19 14.78 -16.87
#